data_AF-A0AAW0M0T9-F1
#
_entry.id   AF-A0AAW0M0T9-F1
#
_cell.length_a   1.000
_cell.length_b   1.000
_cell.length_c   1.000
_cell.angle_alpha   90.00
_cell.angle_beta   90.00
_cell.angle_gamma   90.00
#
_symmetry.space_group_name_H-M   'P 1'
#
loop_
_entity.id
_entity.type
_entity.pdbx_description
1 polymer ?
#
loop_
_entity_poly.entity_id
_entity_poly.type
_entity_poly.pdbx_seq_one_letter_code
_entity_poly.pdbx_strand_id
1 'polypeptide(L)'
;EIIELLLKPKITGNDEDINHVHETEFYNREPWDLQHISGIDSKDQEWFFFNAQSPKHQNGNRKNRTTREGFWKATGKDRKIWFRGSLIGMKKTLVYHRGRTPNGEGTKWVMHEYRTTQEEFDGTQPGQVGFCFSVY
;
A
#
# COMPACT_ATOMS: atom_id res chain seq x y z
N GLU A 1 10.20 -6.87 -8.75
CA GLU A 1 8.99 -7.72 -8.83
C GLU A 1 7.72 -6.93 -8.56
N ILE A 2 7.40 -6.53 -7.31
CA ILE A 2 6.15 -5.80 -6.97
C ILE A 2 5.84 -4.60 -7.90
N ILE A 3 6.81 -3.70 -8.11
CA ILE A 3 6.58 -2.53 -8.96
C ILE A 3 6.30 -2.95 -10.42
N GLU A 4 7.17 -3.77 -11.00
CA GLU A 4 7.13 -4.13 -12.43
C GLU A 4 5.98 -5.07 -12.78
N LEU A 5 5.70 -6.07 -11.94
CA LEU A 5 4.77 -7.15 -12.26
C LEU A 5 3.38 -6.97 -11.65
N LEU A 6 3.22 -6.11 -10.65
CA LEU A 6 1.93 -5.88 -9.99
C LEU A 6 1.44 -4.45 -10.18
N LEU A 7 2.23 -3.45 -9.80
CA LEU A 7 1.77 -2.06 -9.83
C LEU A 7 1.65 -1.47 -11.24
N LYS A 8 2.66 -1.62 -12.09
CA LYS A 8 2.58 -1.06 -13.46
C LYS A 8 1.42 -1.66 -14.27
N PRO A 9 1.20 -2.99 -14.28
CA PRO A 9 0.05 -3.56 -14.96
C PRO A 9 -1.28 -3.03 -14.39
N LYS A 10 -1.40 -2.95 -13.06
CA LYS A 10 -2.59 -2.39 -12.40
C LYS A 10 -2.88 -0.94 -12.77
N ILE A 11 -1.86 -0.09 -12.81
CA ILE A 11 -2.01 1.33 -13.15
C ILE A 11 -2.40 1.55 -14.61
N THR A 12 -1.94 0.66 -15.50
CA THR A 12 -2.23 0.72 -16.94
C THR A 12 -3.47 -0.04 -17.37
N GLY A 13 -4.15 -0.74 -16.45
CA GLY A 13 -5.32 -1.58 -16.74
C GLY A 13 -4.99 -2.88 -17.47
N ASN A 14 -3.72 -3.31 -17.45
CA ASN A 14 -3.26 -4.57 -18.06
C ASN A 14 -3.12 -5.67 -16.98
N ASP A 15 -4.11 -5.79 -16.11
CA ASP A 15 -4.02 -6.50 -14.83
C ASP A 15 -4.76 -7.84 -14.78
N GLU A 16 -5.08 -8.40 -15.95
CA GLU A 16 -5.81 -9.67 -16.08
C GLU A 16 -5.21 -10.80 -15.22
N ASP A 17 -3.87 -10.92 -15.22
CA ASP A 17 -3.12 -11.95 -14.48
C ASP A 17 -3.08 -11.71 -12.95
N ILE A 18 -3.41 -10.49 -12.50
CA ILE A 18 -3.27 -10.06 -11.10
C ILE A 18 -4.61 -9.66 -10.45
N ASN A 19 -5.73 -9.93 -11.13
CA ASN A 19 -7.09 -9.68 -10.65
C ASN A 19 -7.48 -10.43 -9.36
N HIS A 20 -6.67 -11.41 -8.94
CA HIS A 20 -6.85 -12.12 -7.68
C HIS A 20 -6.50 -11.26 -6.46
N VAL A 21 -5.69 -10.20 -6.62
CA VAL A 21 -5.36 -9.26 -5.54
C VAL A 21 -6.50 -8.26 -5.37
N HIS A 22 -7.03 -8.16 -4.15
CA HIS A 22 -8.16 -7.28 -3.86
C HIS A 22 -7.78 -5.79 -3.86
N GLU A 23 -8.65 -4.97 -4.44
CA GLU A 23 -8.65 -3.53 -4.27
C GLU A 23 -9.45 -3.14 -3.03
N THR A 24 -8.83 -2.45 -2.06
CA THR A 24 -9.54 -1.97 -0.87
C THR A 24 -8.91 -0.73 -0.25
N GLU A 25 -9.75 0.13 0.30
CA GLU A 25 -9.31 1.16 1.24
C GLU A 25 -9.04 0.51 2.61
N PHE A 26 -7.77 0.24 2.93
CA PHE A 26 -7.41 -0.46 4.17
C PHE A 26 -7.13 0.49 5.34
N TYR A 27 -6.92 1.79 5.10
CA TYR A 27 -6.45 2.71 6.14
C TYR A 27 -7.43 2.94 7.29
N ASN A 28 -8.70 2.59 7.08
CA ASN A 28 -9.78 2.66 8.06
C ASN A 28 -10.11 1.30 8.71
N ARG A 29 -9.34 0.24 8.40
CA ARG A 29 -9.53 -1.11 8.91
C ARG A 29 -8.49 -1.48 9.95
N GLU A 30 -8.88 -2.32 10.89
CA GLU A 30 -7.95 -2.87 11.85
C GLU A 30 -7.11 -3.99 11.23
N PRO A 31 -5.85 -4.17 11.65
CA PRO A 31 -4.97 -5.14 11.02
C PRO A 31 -5.46 -6.59 11.13
N TRP A 32 -6.13 -6.94 12.24
CA TRP A 32 -6.70 -8.29 12.43
C TRP A 32 -7.94 -8.56 11.55
N ASP A 33 -8.56 -7.53 10.97
CA ASP A 33 -9.68 -7.71 10.04
C ASP A 33 -9.18 -8.00 8.62
N LEU A 34 -7.93 -7.67 8.31
CA LEU A 34 -7.38 -7.74 6.95
C LEU A 34 -7.24 -9.16 6.43
N GLN A 35 -6.95 -10.12 7.31
CA GLN A 35 -6.83 -11.53 6.94
C GLN A 35 -8.11 -12.08 6.29
N HIS A 36 -9.28 -11.58 6.73
CA HIS A 36 -10.57 -11.98 6.18
C HIS A 36 -10.87 -11.31 4.84
N ILE A 37 -10.17 -10.20 4.52
CA ILE A 37 -10.40 -9.39 3.34
C ILE A 37 -9.50 -9.81 2.17
N SER A 38 -8.30 -10.34 2.43
CA SER A 38 -7.39 -10.74 1.35
C SER A 38 -7.99 -11.83 0.44
N GLY A 39 -8.93 -12.62 0.97
CA GLY A 39 -9.52 -13.78 0.28
C GLY A 39 -8.52 -14.91 0.00
N ILE A 40 -7.25 -14.75 0.39
CA ILE A 40 -6.16 -15.70 0.15
C ILE A 40 -5.64 -16.18 1.50
N ASP A 41 -5.76 -17.48 1.73
CA ASP A 41 -5.15 -18.15 2.88
C ASP A 41 -3.63 -18.24 2.63
N SER A 42 -2.90 -17.21 3.09
CA SER A 42 -1.46 -17.14 2.95
C SER A 42 -0.79 -17.92 4.08
N LYS A 43 -0.05 -18.97 3.72
CA LYS A 43 0.76 -19.75 4.67
C LYS A 43 1.81 -18.88 5.38
N ASP A 44 2.22 -17.80 4.74
CA ASP A 44 3.28 -16.90 5.20
C ASP A 44 2.73 -15.74 6.05
N GLN A 45 1.43 -15.72 6.36
CA GLN A 45 0.75 -14.63 7.06
C GLN A 45 0.93 -13.27 6.37
N GLU A 46 1.14 -13.28 5.04
CA GLU A 46 1.23 -12.07 4.23
C GLU A 46 -0.05 -11.80 3.47
N TRP A 47 -0.54 -10.56 3.50
CA TRP A 47 -1.76 -10.15 2.80
C TRP A 47 -1.51 -8.99 1.84
N PHE A 48 -2.02 -9.13 0.61
CA PHE A 48 -1.73 -8.26 -0.51
C PHE A 48 -2.95 -7.44 -0.90
N PHE A 49 -2.77 -6.12 -1.06
CA PHE A 49 -3.86 -5.22 -1.43
C PHE A 49 -3.41 -4.15 -2.40
N PHE A 50 -4.26 -3.87 -3.39
CA PHE A 50 -4.20 -2.63 -4.15
C PHE A 50 -5.01 -1.54 -3.46
N ASN A 51 -4.48 -0.32 -3.46
CA ASN A 51 -5.18 0.84 -2.92
C ASN A 51 -5.11 1.99 -3.93
N ALA A 52 -6.27 2.38 -4.44
CA ALA A 52 -6.40 3.48 -5.37
C ALA A 52 -5.94 4.78 -4.70
N GLN A 53 -4.99 5.46 -5.33
CA GLN A 53 -4.59 6.79 -4.95
C GLN A 53 -5.63 7.76 -5.51
N SER A 54 -6.46 8.33 -4.64
CA SER A 54 -7.30 9.43 -5.08
C SER A 54 -6.40 10.58 -5.57
N PRO A 55 -6.83 11.39 -6.57
CA PRO A 55 -6.10 12.58 -7.00
C PRO A 55 -5.80 13.54 -5.84
N LYS A 56 -6.66 13.54 -4.80
CA LYS A 56 -6.46 14.32 -3.58
C LYS A 56 -5.23 13.87 -2.78
N HIS A 57 -4.75 12.64 -2.95
CA HIS A 57 -3.60 12.06 -2.25
C HIS A 57 -2.29 12.08 -3.04
N GLN A 58 -2.31 12.43 -4.32
CA GLN A 58 -1.08 12.64 -5.12
C GLN A 58 -0.28 13.86 -4.62
N ASN A 59 -0.97 14.89 -4.10
CA ASN A 59 -0.35 16.16 -3.66
C ASN A 59 0.01 16.23 -2.16
N GLY A 60 0.23 15.09 -1.49
CA GLY A 60 0.77 15.08 -0.13
C GLY A 60 -0.24 15.34 1.00
N ASN A 61 -1.55 15.31 0.73
CA ASN A 61 -2.55 15.29 1.80
C ASN A 61 -2.38 14.00 2.63
N ARG A 62 -2.09 14.20 3.91
CA ARG A 62 -1.81 13.15 4.90
C ARG A 62 -2.98 12.16 4.89
N LYS A 63 -2.75 10.93 4.41
CA LYS A 63 -3.75 9.86 4.47
C LYS A 63 -4.22 9.71 5.93
N ASN A 64 -5.52 9.75 6.18
CA ASN A 64 -6.04 9.48 7.52
C ASN A 64 -5.72 8.02 7.84
N ARG A 65 -4.89 7.82 8.86
CA ARG A 65 -4.35 6.53 9.26
C ARG A 65 -4.92 6.05 10.60
N THR A 66 -5.98 6.70 11.07
CA THR A 66 -6.63 6.39 12.34
C THR A 66 -7.76 5.43 12.09
N THR A 67 -7.80 4.36 12.88
CA THR A 67 -8.87 3.36 12.88
C THR A 67 -9.72 3.52 14.14
N ARG A 68 -10.66 2.60 14.38
CA ARG A 68 -11.52 2.67 15.57
C ARG A 68 -10.70 2.45 16.84
N GLU A 69 -9.80 1.48 16.82
CA GLU A 69 -9.03 1.01 17.97
C GLU A 69 -7.58 1.49 17.99
N GLY A 70 -7.09 2.15 16.93
CA GLY A 70 -5.69 2.51 16.81
C GLY A 70 -5.33 3.43 15.66
N PHE A 71 -4.07 3.38 15.24
CA PHE A 71 -3.56 4.15 14.11
C PHE A 71 -2.29 3.55 13.48
N TRP A 72 -2.11 3.79 12.19
CA TRP A 72 -0.90 3.46 11.44
C TRP A 72 0.13 4.59 11.49
N LYS A 73 1.33 4.27 11.98
CA LYS A 73 2.45 5.21 12.06
C LYS A 73 3.55 4.80 11.09
N ALA A 74 3.99 5.73 10.25
CA ALA A 74 5.18 5.49 9.42
C ALA A 74 6.41 5.34 10.32
N THR A 75 7.24 4.35 10.04
CA THR A 75 8.47 4.07 10.77
C THR A 75 9.66 3.95 9.82
N GLY A 76 10.83 4.38 10.29
CA GLY A 76 12.06 4.40 9.51
C GLY A 76 12.02 5.36 8.32
N LYS A 77 13.06 5.26 7.49
CA LYS A 77 13.20 6.03 6.24
C LYS A 77 12.64 5.20 5.09
N ASP A 78 11.90 5.86 4.19
CA ASP A 78 11.44 5.22 2.95
C ASP A 78 12.63 4.65 2.15
N ARG A 79 12.49 3.41 1.69
CA ARG A 79 13.52 2.69 0.93
C ARG A 79 13.32 2.88 -0.56
N LYS A 80 14.39 3.21 -1.28
CA LYS A 80 14.41 3.27 -2.74
C LYS A 80 14.39 1.86 -3.34
N ILE A 81 13.65 1.66 -4.41
CA ILE A 81 13.58 0.40 -5.17
C ILE A 81 14.17 0.65 -6.55
N TRP A 82 15.28 -0.04 -6.83
CA TRP A 82 16.01 0.09 -8.09
C TRP A 82 15.82 -1.14 -8.95
N PHE A 83 15.73 -0.94 -10.27
CA PHE A 83 15.74 -2.02 -11.24
C PHE A 83 16.50 -1.57 -12.48
N ARG A 84 17.47 -2.40 -12.91
CA ARG A 84 18.35 -2.12 -14.06
C ARG A 84 18.98 -0.72 -14.04
N GLY A 85 19.36 -0.23 -12.86
CA GLY A 85 19.98 1.08 -12.67
C GLY A 85 19.02 2.27 -12.54
N SER A 86 17.71 2.04 -12.72
CA SER A 86 16.67 3.07 -12.62
C SER A 86 15.90 2.99 -11.32
N LEU A 87 15.55 4.15 -10.74
CA LEU A 87 14.67 4.22 -9.57
C LEU A 87 13.23 4.01 -10.03
N ILE A 88 12.67 2.85 -9.73
CA ILE A 88 11.33 2.48 -10.18
C ILE A 88 10.26 2.67 -9.11
N GLY A 89 10.64 2.76 -7.84
CA GLY A 89 9.67 2.95 -6.77
C GLY A 89 10.25 3.24 -5.39
N MET A 90 9.35 3.38 -4.43
CA MET A 90 9.65 3.55 -3.02
C MET A 90 8.85 2.55 -2.17
N LYS A 91 9.48 2.04 -1.12
CA LYS A 91 8.85 1.24 -0.06
C LYS A 91 8.79 2.05 1.23
N LYS A 92 7.58 2.22 1.77
CA LYS A 92 7.32 2.83 3.08
C LYS A 92 6.90 1.75 4.06
N THR A 93 7.44 1.79 5.27
CA THR A 93 7.03 0.87 6.35
C THR A 93 6.14 1.60 7.34
N LEU A 94 5.04 0.97 7.72
CA LEU A 94 4.13 1.44 8.77
C LEU A 94 4.02 0.37 9.86
N VAL A 95 3.85 0.82 11.10
CA VAL A 95 3.54 -0.03 12.25
C VAL A 95 2.22 0.44 12.82
N TYR A 96 1.35 -0.49 13.15
CA TYR A 96 0.09 -0.19 13.82
C TYR A 96 0.32 -0.02 15.31
N HIS A 97 -0.29 1.02 15.88
CA HIS A 97 -0.34 1.27 17.31
C HIS A 97 -1.78 1.16 17.79
N ARG A 98 -2.01 0.41 18.87
CA ARG A 98 -3.32 0.32 19.52
C ARG A 98 -3.52 1.48 20.49
N GLY A 99 -4.73 2.01 20.57
CA GLY A 99 -5.07 3.17 21.37
C GLY A 99 -4.99 4.49 20.61
N ARG A 100 -5.07 5.62 21.32
CA ARG A 100 -5.08 6.95 20.71
C ARG A 100 -3.70 7.59 20.76
N THR A 101 -3.38 8.39 19.73
CA THR A 101 -2.21 9.26 19.75
C THR A 101 -2.30 10.27 20.91
N PRO A 102 -1.21 10.57 21.63
CA PRO A 102 0.16 10.07 21.42
C PRO A 102 0.50 8.77 22.17
N ASN A 103 -0.39 8.26 23.03
CA ASN A 103 -0.12 7.18 23.99
C ASN A 103 -0.33 5.77 23.44
N GLY A 104 -0.38 5.61 22.11
CA GLY A 104 -0.67 4.31 21.49
C GLY A 104 0.47 3.31 21.65
N GLU A 105 0.14 2.10 22.04
CA GLU A 105 1.08 0.99 22.23
C GLU A 105 1.44 0.37 20.88
N GLY A 106 2.75 0.25 20.60
CA GLY A 106 3.24 -0.37 19.37
C GLY A 106 2.88 -1.85 19.31
N THR A 107 2.40 -2.31 18.16
CA THR A 107 2.06 -3.72 17.93
C THR A 107 3.07 -4.38 16.98
N LYS A 108 2.91 -5.68 16.74
CA LYS A 108 3.71 -6.43 15.74
C LYS A 108 3.15 -6.31 14.33
N TRP A 109 2.02 -5.63 14.14
CA TRP A 109 1.41 -5.46 12.82
C TRP A 109 2.21 -4.43 12.02
N VAL A 110 2.81 -4.91 10.93
CA VAL A 110 3.63 -4.13 10.02
C VAL A 110 2.91 -4.06 8.68
N MET A 111 3.12 -2.97 7.95
CA MET A 111 2.67 -2.83 6.58
C MET A 111 3.78 -2.23 5.73
N HIS A 112 3.97 -2.79 4.55
CA HIS A 112 4.87 -2.31 3.53
C HIS A 112 4.07 -1.73 2.37
N GLU A 113 4.03 -0.41 2.25
CA GLU A 113 3.41 0.29 1.13
C GLU A 113 4.44 0.55 0.03
N TYR A 114 4.14 0.10 -1.18
CA TYR A 114 4.93 0.26 -2.38
C TYR A 114 4.25 1.26 -3.31
N ARG A 115 5.03 2.18 -3.87
CA ARG A 115 4.59 3.11 -4.91
C ARG A 115 5.63 3.21 -6.01
N THR A 116 5.17 3.45 -7.23
CA THR A 116 6.06 3.83 -8.34
C THR A 116 6.56 5.26 -8.17
N THR A 117 7.74 5.54 -8.73
CA THR A 117 8.32 6.89 -8.85
C THR A 117 8.46 7.35 -10.30
N GLN A 118 8.05 6.53 -11.25
CA GLN A 118 8.15 6.85 -12.67
C GLN A 118 6.88 7.59 -13.12
N GLU A 119 7.06 8.76 -13.74
CA GLU A 119 5.98 9.64 -14.19
C GLU A 119 5.05 8.96 -15.21
N GLU A 120 5.60 8.07 -16.03
CA GLU A 120 4.85 7.23 -16.98
C GLU A 120 3.82 6.31 -16.30
N PHE A 121 3.90 6.11 -14.98
CA PHE A 121 2.99 5.27 -14.19
C PHE A 121 2.45 6.00 -12.95
N ASP A 122 2.40 7.33 -12.92
CA ASP A 122 1.92 8.05 -11.73
C ASP A 122 0.38 8.06 -11.57
N GLY A 123 -0.34 7.53 -12.57
CA GLY A 123 -1.80 7.47 -12.57
C GLY A 123 -2.49 8.74 -13.08
N THR A 124 -1.74 9.68 -13.67
CA THR A 124 -2.30 10.94 -14.20
C THR A 124 -2.53 10.91 -15.72
N GLN A 125 -1.96 9.92 -16.41
CA GLN A 125 -2.11 9.78 -17.86
C GLN A 125 -3.52 9.28 -18.24
N PRO A 126 -4.02 9.57 -19.46
CA PRO A 126 -5.31 9.08 -19.93
C PRO A 126 -5.44 7.56 -19.82
N GLY A 127 -6.53 7.09 -19.22
CA GLY A 127 -6.78 5.66 -19.00
C GLY A 127 -6.04 5.04 -17.82
N GLN A 128 -5.16 5.79 -17.13
CA GLN A 128 -4.51 5.31 -15.91
C GLN A 128 -5.31 5.65 -14.65
N VAL A 129 -5.12 4.82 -13.62
CA VAL A 129 -5.55 5.10 -12.25
C VAL A 129 -4.33 4.90 -11.35
N GLY A 130 -4.05 5.87 -10.48
CA GLY A 130 -2.93 5.76 -9.55
C GLY A 130 -3.19 4.70 -8.49
N PHE A 131 -2.22 3.83 -8.22
CA PHE A 131 -2.31 2.81 -7.17
C PHE A 131 -1.06 2.79 -6.28
N CYS A 132 -1.23 2.39 -5.02
CA CYS A 132 -0.15 1.80 -4.22
C CYS A 132 -0.49 0.34 -3.91
N PHE A 133 0.55 -0.43 -3.61
CA PHE A 133 0.42 -1.83 -3.26
C PHE A 133 0.88 -2.02 -1.82
N SER A 134 0.10 -2.69 -1.01
CA SER A 134 0.41 -2.94 0.40
C SER A 134 0.59 -4.42 0.65
N VAL A 135 1.66 -4.76 1.36
CA VAL A 135 1.91 -6.08 1.93
C VAL A 135 1.86 -5.95 3.44
N TYR A 136 1.02 -6.74 4.09
CA TYR A 136 0.94 -6.88 5.54
C TYR A 136 1.72 -8.10 6.00
#